data_AF-A0A1V9CT95-F1
#
_entry.id   AF-A0A1V9CT95-F1
#
_cell.length_a   1.000
_cell.length_b   1.000
_cell.length_c   1.000
_cell.angle_alpha   90.00
_cell.angle_beta   90.00
_cell.angle_gamma   90.00
#
_symmetry.space_group_name_H-M   'P 1'
#
loop_
_entity.id
_entity.type
_entity.pdbx_description
1 polymer ?
#
loop_
_entity_poly.entity_id
_entity_poly.type
_entity_poly.pdbx_seq_one_letter_code
_entity_poly.pdbx_strand_id
1 'polypeptide(L)'
;MSVISMKQLLEAGVHFGHQTRRWNPKMKKYIFTERNGIYIIDLQKTVKKVEEAYNFVRELAANGGKILFVGTKKQAQESVKEEAERCGMFYVNQRWLGGTLTNFATIQKRIKRLREIEKMEEDGIFDVLPKKEVIRLKKEKERLEKFLGGIKDMKELPDALFVIDPRKERIAVAEARKLNIPIIGIVDTNCDPDEIDYVIPANDDAIRAVKLLTSKIADAVLEAKQGEEAAVAAE
;
A
#
# COMPACT_ATOMS: atom_id res chain seq x y z
N MET A 1 19.16 12.45 9.36
CA MET A 1 18.11 13.48 9.49
C MET A 1 16.82 12.77 9.77
N SER A 2 16.01 13.23 10.71
CA SER A 2 14.69 12.62 10.97
C SER A 2 13.82 12.76 9.72
N VAL A 3 13.36 11.63 9.18
CA VAL A 3 12.53 11.54 7.96
C VAL A 3 11.27 12.41 8.04
N ILE A 4 10.68 12.52 9.24
CA ILE A 4 9.49 13.32 9.51
C ILE A 4 9.66 14.08 10.83
N SER A 5 9.28 15.36 10.85
CA SER A 5 9.23 16.14 12.08
C SER A 5 7.99 15.82 12.91
N MET A 6 8.10 15.86 14.23
CA MET A 6 6.94 15.63 15.13
C MET A 6 5.81 16.65 14.90
N LYS A 7 6.17 17.90 14.52
CA LYS A 7 5.22 18.95 14.18
C LYS A 7 4.34 18.55 12.98
N GLN A 8 4.94 17.99 11.93
CA GLN A 8 4.20 17.50 10.75
C GLN A 8 3.25 16.34 11.12
N LEU A 9 3.70 15.39 11.95
CA LEU A 9 2.84 14.29 12.42
C LEU A 9 1.64 14.81 13.24
N LEU A 10 1.86 15.84 14.05
CA LEU A 10 0.80 16.46 14.84
C LEU A 10 -0.22 17.19 13.95
N GLU A 11 0.26 18.01 13.00
CA GLU A 11 -0.58 18.77 12.05
C GLU A 11 -1.38 17.85 11.10
N ALA A 12 -0.81 16.72 10.71
CA ALA A 12 -1.48 15.71 9.89
C ALA A 12 -2.51 14.87 10.67
N GLY A 13 -2.53 14.97 12.01
CA GLY A 13 -3.48 14.24 12.85
C GLY A 13 -3.13 12.76 13.06
N VAL A 14 -1.84 12.40 12.96
CA VAL A 14 -1.35 11.01 13.09
C VAL A 14 -1.54 10.45 14.51
N HIS A 15 -1.57 11.33 15.50
CA HIS A 15 -1.66 10.98 16.92
C HIS A 15 -3.07 10.54 17.37
N PHE A 16 -4.11 10.78 16.58
CA PHE A 16 -5.46 10.34 16.92
C PHE A 16 -5.63 8.86 16.61
N GLY A 17 -5.99 8.06 17.60
CA GLY A 17 -6.43 6.68 17.39
C GLY A 17 -7.95 6.55 17.41
N HIS A 18 -8.41 5.32 17.68
CA HIS A 18 -9.82 5.00 17.80
C HIS A 18 -10.37 5.17 19.23
N GLN A 19 -11.69 5.00 19.36
CA GLN A 19 -12.38 4.95 20.64
C GLN A 19 -11.88 3.81 21.53
N THR A 20 -11.86 4.04 22.84
CA THR A 20 -11.31 3.07 23.82
C THR A 20 -11.97 1.69 23.80
N ARG A 21 -13.27 1.63 23.46
CA ARG A 21 -14.00 0.36 23.30
C ARG A 21 -13.56 -0.50 22.10
N ARG A 22 -12.80 0.05 21.15
CA ARG A 22 -12.41 -0.64 19.89
C ARG A 22 -10.93 -1.02 19.83
N TRP A 23 -10.18 -0.82 20.92
CA TRP A 23 -8.74 -1.01 20.92
C TRP A 23 -8.33 -2.49 21.04
N ASN A 24 -7.11 -2.78 20.59
CA ASN A 24 -6.41 -4.03 20.80
C ASN A 24 -5.44 -3.86 22.00
N PRO A 25 -5.50 -4.69 23.05
CA PRO A 25 -4.60 -4.61 24.20
C PRO A 25 -3.11 -4.66 23.85
N LYS A 26 -2.73 -5.31 22.75
CA LYS A 26 -1.33 -5.39 22.29
C LYS A 26 -0.78 -4.05 21.81
N MET A 27 -1.66 -3.11 21.41
CA MET A 27 -1.29 -1.75 21.04
C MET A 27 -0.95 -0.87 22.25
N LYS A 28 -1.11 -1.34 23.49
CA LYS A 28 -0.79 -0.59 24.71
C LYS A 28 0.62 0.01 24.71
N LYS A 29 1.60 -0.68 24.12
CA LYS A 29 2.99 -0.18 24.01
C LYS A 29 3.13 1.07 23.13
N TYR A 30 2.20 1.30 22.20
CA TYR A 30 2.21 2.44 21.27
C TYR A 30 1.21 3.55 21.65
N ILE A 31 0.39 3.33 22.66
CA ILE A 31 -0.58 4.31 23.15
C ILE A 31 0.08 5.16 24.24
N PHE A 32 -0.07 6.47 24.13
CA PHE A 32 0.42 7.44 25.10
C PHE A 32 -0.58 7.67 26.24
N THR A 33 -1.79 8.10 25.90
CA THR A 33 -2.85 8.39 26.88
C THR A 33 -4.23 8.29 26.24
N GLU A 34 -5.29 8.42 27.04
CA GLU A 34 -6.67 8.57 26.58
C GLU A 34 -7.13 10.01 26.83
N ARG A 35 -7.83 10.61 25.87
CA ARG A 35 -8.50 11.91 26.03
C ARG A 35 -9.87 11.87 25.39
N ASN A 36 -10.92 12.23 26.14
CA ASN A 36 -12.30 12.27 25.68
C ASN A 36 -12.77 10.95 25.02
N GLY A 37 -12.35 9.79 25.56
CA GLY A 37 -12.73 8.48 25.04
C GLY A 37 -11.97 8.04 23.77
N ILE A 38 -10.95 8.79 23.33
CA ILE A 38 -10.10 8.48 22.18
C ILE A 38 -8.68 8.20 22.68
N TYR A 39 -8.07 7.12 22.21
CA TYR A 39 -6.65 6.86 22.48
C TYR A 39 -5.75 7.77 21.64
N ILE A 40 -4.71 8.29 22.27
CA ILE A 40 -3.66 9.10 21.64
C ILE A 40 -2.45 8.20 21.45
N ILE A 41 -1.96 8.13 20.21
CA ILE A 41 -0.77 7.37 19.82
C ILE A 41 0.48 8.15 20.21
N ASP A 42 1.50 7.43 20.69
CA ASP A 42 2.80 7.99 21.07
C ASP A 42 3.64 8.33 19.84
N LEU A 43 3.67 9.62 19.49
CA LEU A 43 4.41 10.12 18.33
C LEU A 43 5.93 9.90 18.44
N GLN A 44 6.51 9.83 19.64
CA GLN A 44 7.95 9.55 19.77
C GLN A 44 8.28 8.14 19.29
N LYS A 45 7.40 7.18 19.59
CA LYS A 45 7.52 5.82 19.07
C LYS A 45 7.23 5.78 17.58
N THR A 46 6.22 6.51 17.10
CA THR A 46 5.93 6.61 15.68
C THR A 46 7.12 7.10 14.87
N VAL A 47 7.81 8.17 15.30
CA VAL A 47 9.00 8.69 14.59
C VAL A 47 10.07 7.63 14.44
N LYS A 48 10.43 6.93 15.52
CA LYS A 48 11.43 5.85 15.49
C LYS A 48 11.01 4.71 14.56
N LYS A 49 9.74 4.31 14.64
CA LYS A 49 9.19 3.22 13.84
C LYS A 49 9.07 3.56 12.36
N VAL A 50 8.74 4.81 12.03
CA VAL A 50 8.79 5.31 10.65
C VAL A 50 10.21 5.28 10.13
N GLU A 51 11.20 5.68 10.92
CA GLU A 51 12.61 5.64 10.52
C GLU A 51 13.11 4.22 10.27
N GLU A 52 12.75 3.26 11.13
CA GLU A 52 13.01 1.82 10.92
C GLU A 52 12.40 1.32 9.60
N ALA A 53 11.11 1.60 9.36
CA ALA A 53 10.43 1.20 8.13
C ALA A 53 11.00 1.88 6.88
N TYR A 54 11.35 3.17 6.99
CA TYR A 54 11.93 3.96 5.92
C TYR A 54 13.30 3.40 5.49
N ASN A 55 14.17 3.06 6.45
CA ASN A 55 15.48 2.47 6.16
C ASN A 55 15.35 1.12 5.48
N PHE A 56 14.45 0.25 5.95
CA PHE A 56 14.17 -1.03 5.33
C PHE A 56 13.69 -0.88 3.88
N VAL A 57 12.73 0.04 3.64
CA VAL A 57 12.21 0.32 2.29
C VAL A 57 13.31 0.84 1.36
N ARG A 58 14.14 1.75 1.84
CA ARG A 58 15.26 2.30 1.08
C ARG A 58 16.27 1.22 0.70
N GLU A 59 16.64 0.34 1.64
CA GLU A 59 17.55 -0.78 1.38
C GLU A 59 16.94 -1.78 0.38
N LEU A 60 15.66 -2.10 0.53
CA LEU A 60 14.96 -3.00 -0.38
C LEU A 60 14.89 -2.42 -1.81
N ALA A 61 14.58 -1.13 -1.92
CA ALA A 61 14.51 -0.44 -3.21
C ALA A 61 15.89 -0.31 -3.87
N ALA A 62 16.96 -0.09 -3.09
CA ALA A 62 18.34 -0.03 -3.60
C ALA A 62 18.83 -1.38 -4.16
N ASN A 63 18.26 -2.48 -3.68
CA ASN A 63 18.51 -3.82 -4.22
C ASN A 63 17.59 -4.17 -5.42
N GLY A 64 16.83 -3.19 -5.94
CA GLY A 64 15.90 -3.38 -7.05
C GLY A 64 14.56 -4.03 -6.68
N GLY A 65 14.31 -4.25 -5.37
CA GLY A 65 13.11 -4.90 -4.86
C GLY A 65 11.82 -4.15 -5.18
N LYS A 66 10.72 -4.89 -5.32
CA LYS A 66 9.39 -4.37 -5.65
C LYS A 66 8.49 -4.33 -4.43
N ILE A 67 7.86 -3.18 -4.21
CA ILE A 67 6.93 -2.95 -3.10
C ILE A 67 5.51 -2.89 -3.65
N LEU A 68 4.59 -3.57 -2.99
CA LEU A 68 3.16 -3.49 -3.30
C LEU A 68 2.45 -2.64 -2.24
N PHE A 69 1.92 -1.50 -2.66
CA PHE A 69 1.14 -0.60 -1.81
C PHE A 69 -0.33 -1.04 -1.77
N VAL A 70 -0.89 -1.26 -0.58
CA VAL A 70 -2.26 -1.76 -0.40
C VAL A 70 -3.03 -0.84 0.53
N GLY A 71 -4.14 -0.29 0.02
CA GLY A 71 -5.05 0.51 0.82
C GLY A 71 -6.42 0.63 0.15
N THR A 72 -7.38 -0.16 0.61
CA THR A 72 -8.76 -0.21 0.07
C THR A 72 -9.72 0.74 0.79
N LYS A 73 -9.30 1.27 1.94
CA LYS A 73 -10.04 2.27 2.71
C LYS A 73 -10.20 3.55 1.91
N LYS A 74 -11.39 4.17 1.93
CA LYS A 74 -11.72 5.37 1.11
C LYS A 74 -10.68 6.48 1.24
N GLN A 75 -10.19 6.69 2.46
CA GLN A 75 -9.21 7.72 2.79
C GLN A 75 -7.79 7.43 2.26
N ALA A 76 -7.52 6.16 1.94
CA ALA A 76 -6.23 5.68 1.45
C ALA A 76 -6.18 5.51 -0.08
N GLN A 77 -7.32 5.28 -0.74
CA GLN A 77 -7.33 4.82 -2.15
C GLN A 77 -6.59 5.75 -3.12
N GLU A 78 -6.80 7.06 -2.99
CA GLU A 78 -6.19 8.06 -3.85
C GLU A 78 -4.70 8.23 -3.52
N SER A 79 -4.38 8.42 -2.23
CA SER A 79 -3.00 8.57 -1.75
C SER A 79 -2.11 7.39 -2.14
N VAL A 80 -2.60 6.15 -2.00
CA VAL A 80 -1.87 4.94 -2.38
C VAL A 80 -1.61 4.88 -3.87
N LYS A 81 -2.60 5.24 -4.69
CA LYS A 81 -2.45 5.24 -6.15
C LYS A 81 -1.43 6.30 -6.59
N GLU A 82 -1.62 7.54 -6.18
CA GLU A 82 -0.77 8.68 -6.56
C GLU A 82 0.70 8.42 -6.20
N GLU A 83 0.96 7.99 -4.96
CA GLU A 83 2.32 7.81 -4.45
C GLU A 83 3.01 6.57 -5.02
N ALA A 84 2.27 5.49 -5.30
CA ALA A 84 2.81 4.30 -5.94
C ALA A 84 3.14 4.56 -7.42
N GLU A 85 2.27 5.26 -8.14
CA GLU A 85 2.54 5.71 -9.52
C GLU A 85 3.76 6.64 -9.56
N ARG A 86 3.86 7.57 -8.60
CA ARG A 86 5.00 8.49 -8.47
C ARG A 86 6.32 7.75 -8.27
N CYS A 87 6.38 6.72 -7.43
CA CYS A 87 7.61 5.95 -7.19
C CYS A 87 7.81 4.79 -8.16
N GLY A 88 6.89 4.56 -9.11
CA GLY A 88 6.95 3.49 -10.09
C GLY A 88 6.86 2.10 -9.46
N MET A 89 6.04 1.97 -8.41
CA MET A 89 5.76 0.72 -7.70
C MET A 89 4.31 0.30 -7.90
N PHE A 90 3.97 -0.92 -7.49
CA PHE A 90 2.65 -1.50 -7.71
C PHE A 90 1.67 -1.09 -6.61
N TYR A 91 0.37 -1.08 -6.92
CA TYR A 91 -0.65 -0.73 -5.94
C TYR A 91 -1.95 -1.52 -6.07
N VAL A 92 -2.68 -1.60 -4.96
CA VAL A 92 -4.07 -2.07 -4.87
C VAL A 92 -4.85 -1.08 -4.02
N ASN A 93 -5.68 -0.26 -4.67
CA ASN A 93 -6.45 0.79 -4.01
C ASN A 93 -7.97 0.52 -3.90
N GLN A 94 -8.49 -0.48 -4.61
CA GLN A 94 -9.93 -0.76 -4.66
C GLN A 94 -10.34 -1.89 -3.72
N ARG A 95 -10.09 -3.13 -4.12
CA ARG A 95 -10.42 -4.32 -3.33
C ARG A 95 -9.34 -5.36 -3.53
N TRP A 96 -8.88 -5.93 -2.43
CA TRP A 96 -8.02 -7.11 -2.48
C TRP A 96 -8.78 -8.32 -3.00
N LEU A 97 -8.30 -8.90 -4.09
CA LEU A 97 -8.81 -10.18 -4.60
C LEU A 97 -8.09 -11.30 -3.84
N GLY A 98 -8.84 -12.18 -3.17
CA GLY A 98 -8.22 -13.32 -2.49
C GLY A 98 -7.46 -14.19 -3.49
N GLY A 99 -6.24 -14.58 -3.13
CA GLY A 99 -5.33 -15.29 -4.03
C GLY A 99 -4.45 -14.37 -4.87
N THR A 100 -4.40 -13.06 -4.58
CA THR A 100 -3.55 -12.12 -5.34
C THR A 100 -2.08 -12.52 -5.26
N LEU A 101 -1.60 -12.93 -4.09
CA LEU A 101 -0.22 -13.38 -3.91
C LEU A 101 -0.14 -14.91 -3.93
N THR A 102 -1.05 -15.58 -3.23
CA THR A 102 -1.00 -17.04 -3.06
C THR A 102 -1.42 -17.84 -4.29
N ASN A 103 -2.20 -17.24 -5.21
CA ASN A 103 -2.59 -17.84 -6.49
C ASN A 103 -2.30 -16.88 -7.66
N PHE A 104 -1.06 -16.37 -7.67
CA PHE A 104 -0.61 -15.36 -8.61
C PHE A 104 -0.76 -15.81 -10.08
N ALA A 105 -0.56 -17.10 -10.37
CA ALA A 105 -0.75 -17.65 -11.72
C ALA A 105 -2.18 -17.43 -12.28
N THR A 106 -3.21 -17.50 -11.43
CA THR A 106 -4.59 -17.23 -11.86
C THR A 106 -4.83 -15.74 -12.08
N ILE A 107 -4.19 -14.89 -11.30
CA ILE A 107 -4.27 -13.43 -11.42
C ILE A 107 -3.55 -12.98 -12.70
N GLN A 108 -2.38 -13.55 -13.01
CA GLN A 108 -1.68 -13.32 -14.26
C GLN A 108 -2.53 -13.68 -15.49
N LYS A 109 -3.32 -14.75 -15.43
CA LYS A 109 -4.29 -15.07 -16.51
C LYS A 109 -5.35 -13.98 -16.68
N ARG A 110 -5.82 -13.36 -15.59
CA ARG A 110 -6.76 -12.24 -15.64
C ARG A 110 -6.13 -10.96 -16.17
N ILE A 111 -4.86 -10.70 -15.83
CA ILE A 111 -4.07 -9.58 -16.38
C ILE A 111 -3.84 -9.79 -17.89
N LYS A 112 -3.53 -11.02 -18.31
CA LYS A 112 -3.41 -11.37 -19.73
C LYS A 112 -4.72 -11.11 -20.47
N ARG A 113 -5.85 -11.52 -19.88
CA ARG A 113 -7.19 -11.23 -20.43
C ARG A 113 -7.46 -9.73 -20.57
N LEU A 114 -7.06 -8.92 -19.59
CA LEU A 114 -7.15 -7.45 -19.67
C LEU A 114 -6.35 -6.92 -20.87
N ARG A 115 -5.09 -7.33 -21.02
CA ARG A 115 -4.23 -6.93 -22.15
C ARG A 115 -4.78 -7.38 -23.51
N GLU A 116 -5.39 -8.57 -23.57
CA GLU A 116 -6.07 -9.04 -24.79
C GLU A 116 -7.24 -8.13 -25.17
N ILE A 117 -8.08 -7.73 -24.20
CA ILE A 117 -9.22 -6.84 -24.46
C ILE A 117 -8.74 -5.44 -24.90
N GLU A 118 -7.66 -4.94 -24.31
CA GLU A 118 -7.04 -3.67 -24.73
C GLU A 118 -6.53 -3.74 -26.16
N LYS A 119 -5.80 -4.81 -26.50
CA LYS A 119 -5.32 -5.03 -27.86
C LYS A 119 -6.46 -5.15 -28.87
N MET A 120 -7.55 -5.83 -28.53
CA MET A 120 -8.74 -5.90 -29.39
C MET A 120 -9.39 -4.53 -29.64
N GLU A 121 -9.32 -3.63 -28.65
CA GLU A 121 -9.82 -2.26 -28.78
C GLU A 121 -8.89 -1.41 -29.67
N GLU A 122 -7.58 -1.56 -29.51
CA GLU A 122 -6.56 -0.89 -30.35
C GLU A 122 -6.58 -1.36 -31.81
N ASP A 123 -6.77 -2.66 -32.04
CA ASP A 123 -6.83 -3.28 -33.37
C ASP A 123 -8.17 -2.98 -34.10
N GLY A 124 -9.09 -2.23 -33.49
CA GLY A 124 -10.39 -1.85 -34.10
C GLY A 124 -11.40 -2.99 -34.21
N ILE A 125 -11.15 -4.14 -33.55
CA ILE A 125 -12.03 -5.33 -33.61
C ILE A 125 -13.42 -5.02 -33.04
N PHE A 126 -13.53 -4.04 -32.14
CA PHE A 126 -14.80 -3.62 -31.55
C PHE A 126 -15.80 -3.09 -32.57
N ASP A 127 -15.34 -2.55 -33.71
CA ASP A 127 -16.22 -1.99 -34.74
C ASP A 127 -16.92 -3.08 -35.58
N VAL A 128 -16.33 -4.27 -35.63
CA VAL A 128 -16.86 -5.43 -36.36
C VAL A 128 -17.82 -6.25 -35.48
N LEU A 129 -17.68 -6.15 -34.16
CA LEU A 129 -18.48 -6.94 -33.22
C LEU A 129 -19.88 -6.36 -33.00
N PRO A 130 -20.88 -7.20 -32.67
CA PRO A 130 -22.19 -6.73 -32.25
C PRO A 130 -22.10 -5.78 -31.06
N LYS A 131 -22.84 -4.66 -31.09
CA LYS A 131 -22.85 -3.65 -30.01
C LYS A 131 -23.08 -4.23 -28.61
N LYS A 132 -23.87 -5.30 -28.48
CA LYS A 132 -24.11 -6.00 -27.21
C LYS A 132 -22.84 -6.64 -26.65
N GLU A 133 -22.00 -7.21 -27.51
CA GLU A 133 -20.73 -7.84 -27.14
C GLU A 133 -19.69 -6.78 -26.78
N VAL A 134 -19.62 -5.69 -27.56
CA VAL A 134 -18.75 -4.55 -27.26
C VAL A 134 -19.04 -3.98 -25.86
N ILE A 135 -20.32 -3.81 -25.50
CA ILE A 135 -20.71 -3.35 -24.16
C ILE A 135 -20.25 -4.32 -23.06
N ARG A 136 -20.33 -5.64 -23.31
CA ARG A 136 -19.85 -6.65 -22.34
C ARG A 136 -18.33 -6.59 -22.18
N LEU A 137 -17.59 -6.49 -23.28
CA LEU A 137 -16.13 -6.38 -23.26
C LEU A 137 -15.66 -5.10 -22.57
N LYS A 138 -16.32 -3.96 -22.83
CA LYS A 138 -16.02 -2.69 -22.15
C LYS A 138 -16.26 -2.77 -20.65
N LYS A 139 -17.38 -3.39 -20.21
CA LYS A 139 -17.66 -3.63 -18.79
C LYS A 139 -16.63 -4.60 -18.15
N GLU A 140 -16.20 -5.61 -18.90
CA GLU A 140 -15.15 -6.54 -18.45
C GLU A 140 -13.82 -5.81 -18.27
N LYS A 141 -13.40 -5.02 -19.27
CA LYS A 141 -12.19 -4.18 -19.23
C LYS A 141 -12.22 -3.22 -18.05
N GLU A 142 -13.28 -2.41 -17.91
CA GLU A 142 -13.41 -1.44 -16.83
C GLU A 142 -13.31 -2.11 -15.45
N ARG A 143 -13.95 -3.28 -15.29
CA ARG A 143 -13.87 -4.05 -14.06
C ARG A 143 -12.46 -4.57 -13.79
N LEU A 144 -11.80 -5.15 -14.79
CA LEU A 144 -10.45 -5.68 -14.65
C LEU A 144 -9.44 -4.56 -14.37
N GLU A 145 -9.50 -3.46 -15.11
CA GLU A 145 -8.64 -2.28 -14.92
C GLU A 145 -8.80 -1.70 -13.51
N LYS A 146 -10.05 -1.59 -13.03
CA LYS A 146 -10.33 -1.07 -11.69
C LYS A 146 -9.67 -1.88 -10.57
N PHE A 147 -9.55 -3.20 -10.70
CA PHE A 147 -9.01 -4.06 -9.63
C PHE A 147 -7.55 -4.47 -9.85
N LEU A 148 -7.12 -4.59 -11.11
CA LEU A 148 -5.83 -5.14 -11.49
C LEU A 148 -4.88 -4.11 -12.12
N GLY A 149 -5.34 -2.89 -12.41
CA GLY A 149 -4.53 -1.87 -13.07
C GLY A 149 -3.20 -1.61 -12.37
N GLY A 150 -3.21 -1.47 -11.04
CA GLY A 150 -2.00 -1.22 -10.25
C GLY A 150 -1.03 -2.40 -10.12
N ILE A 151 -1.42 -3.62 -10.54
CA ILE A 151 -0.55 -4.80 -10.60
C ILE A 151 -0.38 -5.32 -12.03
N LYS A 152 -0.83 -4.57 -13.03
CA LYS A 152 -0.85 -5.00 -14.44
C LYS A 152 0.55 -5.32 -14.97
N ASP A 153 1.55 -4.58 -14.53
CA ASP A 153 2.94 -4.75 -14.97
C ASP A 153 3.78 -5.59 -14.01
N MET A 154 3.15 -6.12 -12.96
CA MET A 154 3.80 -7.00 -12.00
C MET A 154 3.98 -8.40 -12.61
N LYS A 155 5.22 -8.78 -12.91
CA LYS A 155 5.58 -10.09 -13.48
C LYS A 155 5.90 -11.14 -12.42
N GLU A 156 6.41 -10.69 -11.28
CA GLU A 156 6.87 -11.51 -10.15
C GLU A 156 6.17 -11.06 -8.87
N LEU A 157 6.29 -11.84 -7.80
CA LEU A 157 5.74 -11.45 -6.51
C LEU A 157 6.49 -10.23 -5.95
N PRO A 158 5.82 -9.36 -5.16
CA PRO A 158 6.50 -8.26 -4.51
C PRO A 158 7.41 -8.78 -3.38
N ASP A 159 8.53 -8.09 -3.18
CA ASP A 159 9.49 -8.39 -2.11
C ASP A 159 9.05 -7.82 -0.76
N ALA A 160 8.18 -6.81 -0.75
CA ALA A 160 7.54 -6.32 0.46
C ALA A 160 6.12 -5.80 0.21
N LEU A 161 5.32 -5.83 1.26
CA LEU A 161 3.95 -5.33 1.27
C LEU A 161 3.87 -4.08 2.16
N PHE A 162 3.37 -2.97 1.63
CA PHE A 162 3.01 -1.80 2.42
C PHE A 162 1.49 -1.74 2.58
N VAL A 163 0.99 -1.87 3.80
CA VAL A 163 -0.45 -1.98 4.11
C VAL A 163 -0.94 -0.82 4.95
N ILE A 164 -2.09 -0.30 4.59
CA ILE A 164 -2.84 0.67 5.40
C ILE A 164 -4.04 -0.06 6.00
N ASP A 165 -4.18 -0.04 7.33
CA ASP A 165 -5.23 -0.73 8.09
C ASP A 165 -5.20 -2.28 7.92
N PRO A 166 -4.26 -2.99 8.59
CA PRO A 166 -4.20 -4.46 8.55
C PRO A 166 -5.51 -5.17 8.90
N ARG A 167 -6.37 -4.54 9.72
CA ARG A 167 -7.66 -5.13 10.10
C ARG A 167 -8.60 -5.18 8.91
N LYS A 168 -8.63 -4.14 8.08
CA LYS A 168 -9.44 -4.09 6.87
C LYS A 168 -8.80 -4.91 5.73
N GLU A 169 -7.47 -4.96 5.69
CA GLU A 169 -6.65 -5.64 4.68
C GLU A 169 -6.20 -7.05 5.12
N ARG A 170 -6.88 -7.67 6.08
CA ARG A 170 -6.50 -8.96 6.70
C ARG A 170 -6.16 -10.08 5.72
N ILE A 171 -6.79 -10.10 4.54
CA ILE A 171 -6.56 -11.14 3.53
C ILE A 171 -5.18 -10.93 2.88
N ALA A 172 -4.82 -9.68 2.58
CA ALA A 172 -3.51 -9.34 2.03
C ALA A 172 -2.39 -9.69 3.04
N VAL A 173 -2.59 -9.31 4.30
CA VAL A 173 -1.66 -9.63 5.40
C VAL A 173 -1.51 -11.14 5.57
N ALA A 174 -2.62 -11.90 5.62
CA ALA A 174 -2.57 -13.35 5.76
C ALA A 174 -1.89 -14.05 4.58
N GLU A 175 -2.08 -13.56 3.35
CA GLU A 175 -1.39 -14.09 2.16
C GLU A 175 0.11 -13.78 2.18
N ALA A 176 0.50 -12.55 2.51
CA ALA A 176 1.90 -12.15 2.61
C ALA A 176 2.64 -12.96 3.68
N ARG A 177 2.04 -13.13 4.86
CA ARG A 177 2.61 -13.96 5.94
C ARG A 177 2.82 -15.42 5.52
N LYS A 178 1.89 -16.01 4.78
CA LYS A 178 2.02 -17.38 4.28
C LYS A 178 3.19 -17.56 3.31
N LEU A 179 3.53 -16.50 2.59
CA LEU A 179 4.62 -16.48 1.60
C LEU A 179 5.92 -15.92 2.18
N ASN A 180 5.95 -15.60 3.48
CA ASN A 180 7.07 -14.93 4.15
C ASN A 180 7.50 -13.61 3.48
N ILE A 181 6.54 -12.89 2.89
CA ILE A 181 6.78 -11.54 2.36
C ILE A 181 6.74 -10.56 3.54
N PRO A 182 7.79 -9.76 3.79
CA PRO A 182 7.83 -8.80 4.88
C PRO A 182 6.75 -7.72 4.71
N ILE A 183 6.13 -7.35 5.84
CA ILE A 183 4.99 -6.44 5.87
C ILE A 183 5.34 -5.18 6.65
N ILE A 184 5.17 -4.04 5.99
CA ILE A 184 5.20 -2.71 6.58
C ILE A 184 3.76 -2.23 6.70
N GLY A 185 3.33 -1.79 7.89
CA GLY A 185 1.93 -1.50 8.14
C GLY A 185 1.68 -0.25 8.94
N ILE A 186 0.78 0.61 8.46
CA ILE A 186 0.16 1.67 9.28
C ILE A 186 -0.85 0.99 10.20
N VAL A 187 -0.57 0.98 11.50
CA VAL A 187 -1.43 0.38 12.52
C VAL A 187 -2.05 1.43 13.42
N ASP A 188 -3.37 1.41 13.50
CA ASP A 188 -4.10 2.13 14.52
C ASP A 188 -4.30 1.23 15.77
N THR A 189 -4.71 1.84 16.86
CA THR A 189 -5.10 1.27 18.16
C THR A 189 -6.01 0.04 18.10
N ASN A 190 -6.74 -0.18 17.00
CA ASN A 190 -7.67 -1.29 16.81
C ASN A 190 -7.06 -2.52 16.07
N CYS A 191 -5.81 -2.43 15.61
CA CYS A 191 -5.10 -3.45 14.86
C CYS A 191 -4.21 -4.33 15.76
N ASP A 192 -3.86 -5.53 15.30
CA ASP A 192 -2.85 -6.36 15.98
C ASP A 192 -1.45 -6.05 15.43
N PRO A 193 -0.53 -5.50 16.24
CA PRO A 193 0.81 -5.18 15.78
C PRO A 193 1.70 -6.41 15.53
N ASP A 194 1.32 -7.60 16.01
CA ASP A 194 2.14 -8.83 15.86
C ASP A 194 1.98 -9.47 14.47
N GLU A 195 1.04 -8.99 13.65
CA GLU A 195 0.86 -9.45 12.27
C GLU A 195 1.75 -8.71 11.26
N ILE A 196 2.48 -7.69 11.72
CA ILE A 196 3.24 -6.76 10.90
C ILE A 196 4.70 -6.72 11.37
N ASP A 197 5.64 -6.85 10.45
CA ASP A 197 7.07 -6.87 10.76
C ASP A 197 7.60 -5.46 11.07
N TYR A 198 7.25 -4.49 10.22
CA TYR A 198 7.61 -3.08 10.36
C TYR A 198 6.37 -2.25 10.70
N VAL A 199 6.10 -2.16 12.00
CA VAL A 199 4.91 -1.51 12.55
C VAL A 199 5.07 0.01 12.56
N ILE A 200 4.16 0.75 11.92
CA ILE A 200 4.08 2.22 11.99
C ILE A 200 2.81 2.62 12.77
N PRO A 201 2.91 2.97 14.06
CA PRO A 201 1.75 3.36 14.86
C PRO A 201 1.22 4.73 14.41
N ALA A 202 0.03 4.77 13.83
CA ALA A 202 -0.52 5.97 13.23
C ALA A 202 -2.03 5.88 12.94
N ASN A 203 -2.66 7.04 12.82
CA ASN A 203 -4.04 7.18 12.38
C ASN A 203 -4.23 6.72 10.92
N ASP A 204 -5.16 5.80 10.70
CA ASP A 204 -5.52 5.29 9.38
C ASP A 204 -6.84 5.87 8.82
N ASP A 205 -7.57 6.68 9.61
CA ASP A 205 -8.84 7.31 9.24
C ASP A 205 -8.67 8.71 8.62
N ALA A 206 -7.56 9.39 8.96
CA ALA A 206 -7.30 10.74 8.45
C ALA A 206 -6.54 10.71 7.11
N ILE A 207 -7.13 11.33 6.08
CA ILE A 207 -6.53 11.43 4.74
C ILE A 207 -5.13 12.07 4.80
N ARG A 208 -4.96 13.13 5.60
CA ARG A 208 -3.67 13.82 5.74
C ARG A 208 -2.59 12.94 6.38
N ALA A 209 -2.95 12.16 7.40
CA ALA A 209 -2.05 11.23 8.06
C ALA A 209 -1.60 10.12 7.08
N VAL A 210 -2.56 9.51 6.40
CA VAL A 210 -2.30 8.47 5.40
C VAL A 210 -1.44 9.00 4.26
N LYS A 211 -1.77 10.16 3.68
CA LYS A 211 -0.99 10.78 2.60
C LYS A 211 0.43 11.09 3.04
N LEU A 212 0.62 11.68 4.22
CA LEU A 212 1.95 12.01 4.75
C LEU A 212 2.82 10.77 4.93
N LEU A 213 2.28 9.68 5.50
CA LEU A 213 3.06 8.47 5.73
C LEU A 213 3.34 7.73 4.43
N THR A 214 2.34 7.61 3.56
CA THR A 214 2.49 6.95 2.26
C THR A 214 3.50 7.68 1.38
N SER A 215 3.45 9.02 1.34
CA SER A 215 4.40 9.82 0.56
C SER A 215 5.83 9.69 1.07
N LYS A 216 6.02 9.58 2.39
CA LYS A 216 7.34 9.38 2.98
C LYS A 216 7.93 8.01 2.68
N ILE A 217 7.09 6.97 2.64
CA ILE A 217 7.53 5.65 2.19
C ILE A 217 7.84 5.64 0.68
N ALA A 218 7.07 6.36 -0.14
CA ALA A 218 7.35 6.52 -1.57
C ALA A 218 8.63 7.35 -1.82
N ASP A 219 8.90 8.38 -1.01
CA ASP A 219 10.15 9.15 -1.05
C ASP A 219 11.36 8.24 -0.79
N ALA A 220 11.27 7.30 0.16
CA ALA A 220 12.33 6.33 0.44
C ALA A 220 12.71 5.49 -0.79
N VAL A 221 11.72 5.09 -1.59
CA VAL A 221 11.92 4.35 -2.83
C VAL A 221 12.59 5.21 -3.90
N LEU A 222 12.18 6.47 -4.02
CA LEU A 222 12.74 7.41 -4.99
C LEU A 222 14.19 7.77 -4.66
N GLU A 223 14.50 8.02 -3.40
CA GLU A 223 15.86 8.32 -2.95
C GLU A 223 16.82 7.16 -3.22
N ALA A 224 16.36 5.91 -3.03
CA ALA A 224 17.14 4.73 -3.36
C ALA A 224 17.46 4.64 -4.86
N LYS A 225 16.47 4.88 -5.73
CA LYS A 225 16.64 4.88 -7.19
C LYS A 225 17.59 5.97 -7.68
N GLN A 226 17.49 7.18 -7.11
CA GLN A 226 18.40 8.28 -7.45
C GLN A 226 19.84 7.99 -7.02
N GLY A 227 20.03 7.34 -5.87
CA GLY A 227 21.35 6.91 -5.42
C GLY A 227 21.97 5.88 -6.36
N GLU A 228 21.16 4.97 -6.92
CA GLU A 228 21.59 4.00 -7.94
C GLU A 228 21.98 4.69 -9.26
N GLU A 229 21.16 5.62 -9.76
CA GLU A 229 21.46 6.39 -10.98
C GLU A 229 22.74 7.23 -10.84
N ALA A 230 22.97 7.83 -9.67
CA ALA A 230 24.19 8.59 -9.38
C ALA A 230 25.44 7.70 -9.28
N ALA A 231 25.30 6.47 -8.77
CA ALA A 231 26.39 5.51 -8.71
C ALA A 231 26.75 4.99 -10.11
N VAL A 232 25.76 4.67 -10.94
CA VAL A 232 25.97 4.22 -12.33
C VAL A 232 26.55 5.34 -13.21
N ALA A 233 26.20 6.61 -12.95
CA ALA A 233 26.77 7.75 -13.68
C ALA A 233 28.21 8.11 -13.26
N ALA A 234 28.69 7.59 -12.13
CA ALA A 234 30.03 7.83 -11.61
C ALA A 234 31.04 6.72 -11.98
N GLU A 235 30.58 5.62 -12.56
CA GLU A 235 31.35 4.47 -13.05
C GLU A 235 31.59 4.56 -14.57
#